data_AF-A0A258KLQ8-F1
#
_entry.id   AF-A0A258KLQ8-F1
#
_cell.length_a   1.000
_cell.length_b   1.000
_cell.length_c   1.000
_cell.angle_alpha   90.00
_cell.angle_beta   90.00
_cell.angle_gamma   90.00
#
_symmetry.space_group_name_H-M   'P 1'
#
loop_
_entity.id
_entity.type
_entity.pdbx_description
1 polymer ?
#
loop_
_entity_poly.entity_id
_entity_poly.type
_entity_poly.pdbx_seq_one_letter_code
_entity_poly.pdbx_strand_id
1 'polypeptide(L)'
;MQRAVEHRIGIQAPAELVWELVSDFSTWEHWNPVHPRAEGQLKIGTALTVHQALPGEPVRVIQPVVQDWVPYEQLHWRSTRLGGFVTAIRYIEIEN
;
A
#
# COMPACT_ATOMS: atom_id res chain seq x y z
N MET A 1 22.58 -4.69 -2.54
CA MET A 1 21.92 -5.07 -1.26
C MET A 1 20.49 -4.59 -1.31
N GLN A 2 19.52 -5.50 -1.35
CA GLN A 2 18.10 -5.16 -1.23
C GLN A 2 17.77 -5.23 0.26
N ARG A 3 17.43 -4.09 0.87
CA ARG A 3 16.98 -4.04 2.26
C ARG A 3 15.46 -3.97 2.23
N ALA A 4 14.81 -5.04 2.64
CA ALA A 4 13.39 -5.06 2.94
C ALA A 4 13.19 -4.76 4.44
N VAL A 5 12.11 -4.05 4.76
CA VAL A 5 11.63 -3.88 6.13
C VAL A 5 10.26 -4.53 6.18
N GLU A 6 10.13 -5.56 7.00
CA GLU A 6 8.91 -6.33 7.15
C GLU A 6 8.34 -6.18 8.55
N HIS A 7 7.02 -6.13 8.64
CA HIS A 7 6.29 -6.24 9.88
C HIS A 7 5.09 -7.16 9.65
N ARG A 8 4.95 -8.18 10.50
CA ARG A 8 3.86 -9.16 10.46
C ARG A 8 3.08 -9.09 11.77
N ILE A 9 1.76 -9.12 11.67
CA ILE A 9 0.84 -9.14 12.81
C ILE A 9 -0.25 -10.18 12.57
N GLY A 10 -0.77 -10.78 13.64
CA GLY A 10 -1.96 -11.62 13.56
C GLY A 10 -3.22 -10.78 13.70
N ILE A 11 -4.22 -11.04 12.85
CA ILE A 11 -5.53 -10.40 12.90
C ILE A 11 -6.57 -11.50 13.18
N GLN A 12 -7.41 -11.30 14.20
CA GLN A 12 -8.47 -12.25 14.55
C GLN A 12 -9.71 -12.03 13.67
N ALA A 13 -9.56 -12.23 12.36
CA ALA A 13 -10.62 -12.13 11.37
C ALA A 13 -10.32 -13.03 10.16
N PRO A 14 -11.34 -13.49 9.41
CA PRO A 14 -11.15 -14.10 8.09
C PRO A 14 -10.35 -13.19 7.16
N ALA A 15 -9.42 -13.77 6.39
CA ALA A 15 -8.57 -13.01 5.47
C ALA A 15 -9.40 -12.23 4.44
N GLU A 16 -10.53 -12.78 4.00
CA GLU A 16 -11.44 -12.14 3.04
C GLU A 16 -11.94 -10.78 3.55
N LEU A 17 -12.31 -10.68 4.83
CA LEU A 17 -12.77 -9.43 5.42
C LEU A 17 -11.65 -8.39 5.52
N VAL A 18 -10.42 -8.84 5.80
CA VAL A 18 -9.27 -7.93 5.82
C VAL A 18 -8.96 -7.44 4.41
N TRP A 19 -9.10 -8.31 3.40
CA TRP A 19 -8.93 -7.93 2.00
C TRP A 19 -9.98 -6.96 1.49
N GLU A 20 -11.24 -7.08 1.92
CA GLU A 20 -12.28 -6.08 1.62
C GLU A 20 -11.83 -4.68 2.08
N LEU A 21 -11.31 -4.57 3.32
CA LEU A 21 -10.78 -3.31 3.86
C LEU A 21 -9.53 -2.80 3.12
N VAL A 22 -8.59 -3.70 2.77
CA VAL A 22 -7.40 -3.32 2.00
C VAL A 22 -7.79 -2.84 0.60
N SER A 23 -8.80 -3.47 -0.01
CA SER A 23 -9.24 -3.16 -1.36
C SER A 23 -10.07 -1.87 -1.48
N ASP A 24 -10.67 -1.44 -0.38
CA ASP A 24 -11.45 -0.21 -0.31
C ASP A 24 -10.64 0.96 0.24
N PHE A 25 -10.02 1.72 -0.66
CA PHE A 25 -9.26 2.91 -0.30
C PHE A 25 -10.04 3.96 0.51
N SER A 26 -11.36 4.00 0.39
CA SER A 26 -12.18 4.96 1.16
C SER A 26 -12.14 4.68 2.67
N THR A 27 -11.81 3.45 3.07
CA THR A 27 -11.72 3.06 4.48
C THR A 27 -10.35 3.32 5.10
N TRP A 28 -9.33 3.60 4.29
CA TRP A 28 -7.94 3.63 4.74
C TRP A 28 -7.66 4.71 5.79
N GLU A 29 -8.41 5.81 5.79
CA GLU A 29 -8.30 6.86 6.80
C GLU A 29 -8.55 6.36 8.23
N HIS A 30 -9.36 5.30 8.37
CA HIS A 30 -9.76 4.76 9.67
C HIS A 30 -8.71 3.83 10.29
N TRP A 31 -7.80 3.26 9.50
CA TRP A 31 -6.89 2.20 9.98
C TRP A 31 -5.44 2.33 9.51
N ASN A 32 -5.15 3.08 8.43
CA ASN A 32 -3.82 3.19 7.84
C ASN A 32 -3.19 4.55 8.14
N PRO A 33 -2.48 4.72 9.27
CA PRO A 33 -1.90 6.01 9.63
C PRO A 33 -0.79 6.46 8.66
N VAL A 34 -0.20 5.53 7.89
CA VAL A 34 0.86 5.83 6.93
C VAL A 34 0.29 6.31 5.60
N HIS A 35 -0.87 5.80 5.19
CA HIS A 35 -1.55 6.15 3.95
C HIS A 35 -3.02 6.52 4.22
N PRO A 36 -3.28 7.64 4.92
CA PRO A 36 -4.64 7.98 5.35
C PRO A 36 -5.60 8.33 4.20
N ARG A 37 -5.10 8.57 2.99
CA ARG A 37 -5.94 8.77 1.81
C ARG A 37 -5.31 8.11 0.60
N ALA A 38 -6.09 7.33 -0.12
CA ALA A 38 -5.71 6.73 -1.38
C ALA A 38 -6.87 6.84 -2.37
N GLU A 39 -6.56 7.03 -3.65
CA GLU A 39 -7.54 7.13 -4.73
C GLU A 39 -7.00 6.42 -5.97
N GLY A 40 -7.91 5.78 -6.73
CA GLY A 40 -7.57 5.05 -7.95
C GLY A 40 -8.21 3.67 -7.98
N GLN A 41 -7.73 2.82 -8.90
CA GLN A 41 -8.23 1.46 -9.06
C GLN A 41 -7.11 0.47 -8.74
N LEU A 42 -7.39 -0.54 -7.93
CA LEU A 42 -6.50 -1.70 -7.73
C LEU A 42 -6.50 -2.58 -8.98
N LYS A 43 -5.74 -2.14 -9.97
CA LYS A 43 -5.58 -2.82 -11.26
C LYS A 43 -4.14 -2.68 -11.69
N ILE A 44 -3.50 -3.79 -12.07
CA ILE A 44 -2.10 -3.78 -12.49
C ILE A 44 -1.86 -2.72 -13.58
N GLY A 45 -0.81 -1.93 -13.39
CA GLY A 45 -0.40 -0.85 -14.29
C GLY A 45 -1.08 0.50 -14.05
N THR A 46 -2.07 0.61 -13.16
CA THR A 46 -2.70 1.89 -12.85
C THR A 46 -1.85 2.69 -11.86
N ALA A 47 -1.80 4.01 -12.06
CA ALA A 47 -1.29 4.93 -11.06
C ALA A 47 -2.39 5.21 -10.03
N LEU A 48 -2.00 5.22 -8.76
CA LEU A 48 -2.83 5.67 -7.64
C LEU A 48 -2.42 7.08 -7.24
N THR A 49 -3.29 7.78 -6.50
CA THR A 49 -2.93 8.99 -5.76
C THR A 49 -2.97 8.66 -4.29
N VAL A 50 -1.83 8.69 -3.60
CA VAL A 50 -1.74 8.27 -2.19
C VAL A 50 -1.10 9.38 -1.36
N HIS A 51 -1.79 9.79 -0.29
CA HIS A 51 -1.23 10.68 0.72
C HIS A 51 -0.40 9.85 1.69
N GLN A 52 0.89 10.13 1.79
CA GLN A 52 1.81 9.48 2.71
C GLN A 52 2.09 10.40 3.89
N ALA A 53 1.77 9.92 5.10
CA ALA A 53 2.04 10.58 6.36
C ALA A 53 3.08 9.77 7.14
N LEU A 54 4.32 10.26 7.19
CA LEU A 54 5.39 9.65 7.99
C LEU A 54 5.62 10.47 9.27
N PRO A 55 5.90 9.84 10.42
CA PRO A 55 6.17 10.55 11.65
C PRO A 55 7.32 11.56 11.49
N GLY A 56 7.06 12.83 11.84
CA GLY A 56 8.05 13.90 11.77
C GLY A 56 8.29 14.48 10.37
N GLU A 57 7.56 14.05 9.35
CA GLU A 57 7.67 14.58 7.98
C GLU A 57 6.38 15.27 7.53
N PRO A 58 6.47 16.27 6.63
CA PRO A 58 5.29 16.79 5.93
C PRO A 58 4.60 15.68 5.14
N VAL A 59 3.27 15.71 5.10
CA VAL A 59 2.47 14.81 4.26
C VAL A 59 2.86 15.01 2.79
N ARG A 60 3.07 13.91 2.07
CA ARG A 60 3.43 13.93 0.65
C ARG A 60 2.38 13.20 -0.17
N VAL A 61 2.03 13.75 -1.32
CA VAL A 61 1.25 13.00 -2.31
C VAL A 61 2.23 12.25 -3.22
N ILE A 62 2.07 10.93 -3.28
CA ILE A 62 2.84 10.05 -4.16
C ILE A 62 1.92 9.40 -5.19
N GLN A 63 2.49 9.05 -6.34
CA GLN A 63 1.77 8.37 -7.43
C GLN A 63 2.34 6.97 -7.69
N PRO A 64 2.14 6.00 -6.77
CA PRO A 64 2.62 4.66 -6.98
C PRO A 64 1.82 3.97 -8.09
N VAL A 65 2.47 3.06 -8.82
CA VAL A 65 1.82 2.22 -9.84
C VAL A 65 1.57 0.85 -9.24
N VAL A 66 0.35 0.34 -9.38
CA VAL A 66 0.01 -1.04 -8.97
C VAL A 66 0.84 -1.99 -9.82
N GLN A 67 1.75 -2.72 -9.18
CA GLN A 67 2.67 -3.62 -9.85
C GLN A 67 2.11 -5.03 -9.88
N ASP A 68 1.51 -5.46 -8.77
CA ASP A 68 0.88 -6.76 -8.65
C ASP A 68 -0.37 -6.62 -7.77
N TRP A 69 -1.42 -7.33 -8.14
CA TRP A 69 -2.69 -7.35 -7.44
C TRP A 69 -3.35 -8.70 -7.68
N VAL A 70 -3.40 -9.51 -6.63
CA VAL A 70 -4.15 -10.76 -6.60
C VAL A 70 -5.15 -10.64 -5.46
N PRO A 71 -6.45 -10.53 -5.77
CA PRO A 71 -7.49 -10.52 -4.74
C PRO A 71 -7.30 -11.68 -3.78
N TYR A 72 -7.40 -11.39 -2.49
CA TYR A 72 -7.25 -12.36 -1.42
C TYR A 72 -5.83 -12.91 -1.17
N GLU A 73 -4.79 -12.39 -1.84
CA GLU A 73 -3.40 -12.82 -1.62
C GLU A 73 -2.41 -11.66 -1.43
N GLN A 74 -2.41 -10.68 -2.34
CA GLN A 74 -1.37 -9.64 -2.32
C GLN A 74 -1.74 -8.34 -3.04
N LEU A 75 -1.22 -7.23 -2.52
CA LEU A 75 -1.14 -5.93 -3.17
C LEU A 75 0.31 -5.46 -3.16
N HIS A 76 0.93 -5.32 -4.33
CA HIS A 76 2.24 -4.68 -4.49
C HIS A 76 2.11 -3.42 -5.32
N TRP A 77 2.66 -2.33 -4.83
CA TRP A 77 2.80 -1.11 -5.62
C TRP A 77 4.24 -0.63 -5.67
N ARG A 78 4.56 0.08 -6.77
CA ARG A 78 5.88 0.63 -7.04
C ARG A 78 5.82 2.14 -6.98
N SER A 79 6.76 2.75 -6.26
CA SER A 79 6.99 4.20 -6.28
C SER A 79 8.43 4.51 -6.67
N THR A 80 8.63 5.66 -7.32
CA THR A 80 9.96 6.22 -7.58
C THR A 80 10.26 7.34 -6.59
N ARG A 81 11.52 7.44 -6.17
CA ARG A 81 12.03 8.52 -5.32
C ARG A 81 13.30 9.09 -5.95
N LEU A 82 13.73 10.25 -5.44
CA LEU A 82 14.94 10.95 -5.89
C LEU A 82 14.99 11.11 -7.41
N GLY A 83 13.91 11.60 -8.03
CA GLY A 83 13.87 11.82 -9.48
C GLY A 83 13.97 10.56 -10.35
N GLY A 84 13.69 9.38 -9.81
CA GLY A 84 13.72 8.10 -10.55
C GLY A 84 14.93 7.21 -10.24
N PHE A 85 15.92 7.70 -9.49
CA PHE A 85 17.10 6.91 -9.14
C PHE A 85 16.83 5.81 -8.12
N VAL A 86 15.74 5.91 -7.35
CA VAL A 86 15.35 4.91 -6.35
C VAL A 86 13.96 4.39 -6.66
N THR A 87 13.85 3.06 -6.82
CA THR A 87 12.57 2.36 -6.85
C THR A 87 12.30 1.78 -5.47
N ALA A 88 11.10 2.03 -4.94
CA ALA A 88 10.62 1.41 -3.72
C ALA A 88 9.35 0.61 -4.02
N ILE A 89 9.36 -0.67 -3.65
CA ILE A 89 8.18 -1.53 -3.66
C ILE A 89 7.60 -1.54 -2.25
N ARG A 90 6.30 -1.35 -2.14
CA ARG A 90 5.55 -1.62 -0.92
C ARG A 90 4.59 -2.75 -1.21
N TYR A 91 4.41 -3.62 -0.24
CA TYR A 91 3.52 -4.76 -0.32
C TYR A 91 2.64 -4.86 0.92
N ILE A 92 1.44 -5.38 0.71
CA ILE A 92 0.53 -5.92 1.71
C ILE A 92 0.24 -7.35 1.26
N GLU A 93 0.45 -8.30 2.16
CA GLU A 93 0.23 -9.73 1.94
C GLU A 93 -0.52 -10.26 3.16
N ILE A 94 -1.48 -11.15 2.93
CA ILE A 94 -2.26 -11.79 3.99
C ILE A 94 -2.16 -13.29 3.74
N GLU A 95 -1.51 -13.98 4.67
CA GLU A 95 -1.30 -15.43 4.63
C GLU A 95 -2.44 -16.11 5.43
N ASN A 96 -2.94 -17.24 4.92
CA ASN A 96 -3.94 -18.09 5.57
C ASN A 96 -3.30 -19.21 6.39
#